data_AF-A0A7V2WFX5-F1
#
_entry.id   AF-A0A7V2WFX5-F1
#
_cell.length_a   1.000
_cell.length_b   1.000
_cell.length_c   1.000
_cell.angle_alpha   90.00
_cell.angle_beta   90.00
_cell.angle_gamma   90.00
#
_symmetry.space_group_name_H-M   'P 1'
#
loop_
_entity.id
_entity.type
_entity.pdbx_description
1 polymer ?
#
loop_
_entity_poly.entity_id
_entity_poly.type
_entity_poly.pdbx_seq_one_letter_code
_entity_poly.pdbx_strand_id
1 'polypeptide(L)' 'MARIPNNELDRLKREVALVRLVESSGIELKKHGKDYLGLCPFHNDKEPSLVIAAPGQEGKRGRVACSIIKPFYM' A
#
# COMPACT_ATOMS: atom_id res chain seq x y z
N MET A 1 18.40 -15.21 0.44
CA MET A 1 18.25 -15.40 1.90
C MET A 1 17.91 -14.05 2.51
N ALA A 2 16.85 -13.92 3.32
CA ALA A 2 16.52 -12.64 3.95
C ALA A 2 17.56 -12.30 5.03
N ARG A 3 18.20 -11.14 4.90
CA ARG A 3 19.25 -10.65 5.83
C ARG A 3 18.69 -10.14 7.16
N ILE A 4 17.37 -10.01 7.25
CA ILE A 4 16.63 -9.43 8.38
C ILE A 4 15.75 -10.53 8.98
N PRO A 5 15.73 -10.68 10.32
CA PRO A 5 14.92 -11.70 10.96
C PRO A 5 13.42 -11.36 10.86
N ASN A 6 12.57 -12.39 10.75
CA ASN A 6 11.15 -12.21 10.45
C ASN A 6 10.40 -11.40 11.52
N ASN A 7 10.79 -11.54 12.79
CA ASN A 7 10.22 -10.76 13.90
C ASN A 7 10.40 -9.25 13.70
N GLU A 8 11.57 -8.82 13.21
CA GLU A 8 11.84 -7.41 12.94
C GLU A 8 11.06 -6.93 11.71
N LEU A 9 10.91 -7.78 10.69
CA LEU A 9 10.03 -7.48 9.55
C LEU A 9 8.57 -7.31 9.96
N ASP A 10 8.06 -8.18 10.82
CA ASP A 10 6.68 -8.10 11.31
C ASP A 10 6.45 -6.87 12.19
N ARG A 11 7.43 -6.50 13.02
CA ARG A 11 7.43 -5.26 13.78
C ARG A 11 7.34 -4.05 12.85
N LEU A 12 8.22 -3.96 11.85
CA LEU A 12 8.24 -2.86 10.88
C LEU A 12 6.92 -2.75 10.10
N LYS A 13 6.35 -3.87 9.66
CA LYS A 13 5.04 -3.89 8.98
C LYS A 13 3.89 -3.38 9.86
N ARG A 14 4.01 -3.44 11.19
CA ARG A 14 3.00 -2.96 12.14
C ARG A 14 3.21 -1.49 12.51
N GLU A 15 4.45 -1.09 12.73
CA GLU A 15 4.79 0.26 13.19
C GLU A 15 4.75 1.29 12.05
N VAL A 16 5.05 0.86 10.83
CA VAL A 16 5.15 1.77 9.69
C VAL A 16 3.81 1.89 8.97
N ALA A 17 3.20 3.07 9.06
CA ALA A 17 1.98 3.39 8.35
C ALA A 17 2.24 3.58 6.85
N LEU A 18 1.73 2.65 6.04
CA LEU A 18 1.97 2.62 4.60
C LEU A 18 1.44 3.86 3.85
N VAL A 19 0.30 4.40 4.30
CA VAL A 19 -0.31 5.63 3.76
C VAL A 19 0.67 6.81 3.85
N ARG A 20 1.30 6.98 5.01
CA ARG A 20 2.26 8.08 5.25
C ARG A 20 3.50 7.98 4.38
N LEU A 21 3.99 6.75 4.12
CA LEU A 21 5.12 6.54 3.22
C LEU A 21 4.80 6.98 1.79
N VAL A 22 3.60 6.65 1.33
CA VAL A 22 3.14 6.99 -0.03
C VAL A 22 2.91 8.50 -0.16
N GLU A 23 2.29 9.14 0.83
CA GLU A 23 2.16 10.59 0.88
C GLU A 23 3.52 11.30 0.91
N SER A 24 4.49 10.78 1.68
CA SER A 24 5.86 11.32 1.73
C SER A 24 6.60 11.15 0.40
N SER A 25 6.15 10.24 -0.47
CA SER A 25 6.68 10.06 -1.81
C SER A 25 6.09 11.06 -2.83
N GLY A 26 5.21 11.97 -2.39
CA GLY A 26 4.59 13.00 -3.23
C GLY A 26 3.33 12.53 -3.95
N ILE A 27 2.74 11.40 -3.54
CA ILE A 27 1.52 10.87 -4.14
C ILE A 27 0.31 11.36 -3.35
N GLU A 28 -0.59 12.06 -4.03
CA GLU A 28 -1.86 12.47 -3.44
C GLU A 28 -2.79 11.26 -3.27
N LEU A 29 -3.15 10.98 -2.02
CA LEU A 29 -4.11 9.94 -1.68
C LEU A 29 -5.45 10.54 -1.30
N LYS A 30 -6.52 10.06 -1.93
CA LYS A 30 -7.91 10.38 -1.60
C LYS A 30 -8.54 9.23 -0.84
N LYS A 31 -9.18 9.53 0.29
CA LYS A 31 -9.90 8.53 1.09
C LYS A 31 -11.15 8.07 0.34
N HIS A 32 -11.28 6.76 0.12
CA HIS A 32 -12.43 6.15 -0.54
C HIS A 32 -12.97 5.02 0.33
N GLY A 33 -13.99 5.36 1.13
CA GLY A 33 -14.56 4.44 2.13
C GLY A 33 -13.54 4.06 3.20
N LYS A 34 -13.14 2.79 3.21
CA LYS A 34 -12.17 2.22 4.16
C LYS A 34 -10.73 2.18 3.62
N ASP A 35 -10.54 2.51 2.35
CA ASP A 35 -9.25 2.43 1.66
C ASP A 35 -8.83 3.82 1.15
N TYR A 36 -7.59 3.94 0.68
CA TYR A 36 -7.05 5.14 0.08
C TYR A 36 -6.75 4.89 -1.39
N LEU A 37 -7.11 5.85 -2.25
CA LEU A 37 -6.91 5.80 -3.70
C LEU A 37 -5.91 6.86 -4.14
N GLY A 38 -5.04 6.55 -5.09
CA GLY A 38 -4.09 7.50 -5.65
C GLY A 38 -3.66 7.15 -7.07
N LEU A 39 -2.81 8.00 -7.64
CA LEU A 39 -2.11 7.70 -8.88
C LEU A 39 -0.94 6.75 -8.58
N CYS A 40 -0.78 5.73 -9.41
CA CYS A 40 0.34 4.79 -9.27
C CYS A 40 1.63 5.48 -9.76
N PRO A 41 2.71 5.51 -8.97
CA PRO A 41 3.98 6.10 -9.42
C PRO A 41 4.73 5.24 -10.45
N PHE A 42 4.33 3.97 -10.61
CA PHE A 42 5.00 3.02 -11.50
C PHE A 42 4.49 3.07 -12.94
N HIS A 43 3.33 3.68 -13.17
CA HIS A 43 2.70 3.78 -14.48
C HIS A 43 2.22 5.21 -14.68
N ASN A 44 2.32 5.72 -15.91
CA ASN A 44 1.86 7.08 -16.22
C ASN A 44 0.34 7.08 -16.49
N ASP A 45 -0.41 6.69 -15.47
CA ASP A 45 -1.87 6.55 -15.55
C ASP A 45 -2.55 7.90 -15.32
N LYS A 46 -3.62 8.16 -16.06
CA LYS A 46 -4.45 9.37 -15.87
C LYS A 46 -5.56 9.16 -14.85
N GLU A 47 -5.84 7.92 -14.47
CA GLU A 47 -6.87 7.55 -13.51
C GLU A 47 -6.26 6.94 -12.24
N PRO A 48 -6.88 7.14 -11.06
CA PRO A 48 -6.37 6.61 -9.81
C PRO A 48 -6.40 5.09 -9.80
N SER A 49 -5.24 4.47 -10.07
CA SER A 49 -5.07 3.03 -10.12
C SER A 49 -4.54 2.44 -8.81
N LEU A 50 -3.93 3.25 -7.93
CA LEU A 50 -3.37 2.82 -6.66
C LEU A 50 -4.45 2.72 -5.58
N VAL A 51 -4.52 1.59 -4.89
CA VAL A 51 -5.41 1.34 -3.73
C VAL A 51 -4.57 0.88 -2.54
N ILE A 52 -4.72 1.53 -1.39
CA ILE A 52 -4.04 1.20 -0.14
C ILE A 52 -5.07 0.87 0.92
N ALA A 53 -4.98 -0.34 1.48
CA ALA A 53 -5.87 -0.78 2.55
C ALA A 53 -5.52 -0.11 3.88
N ALA A 54 -6.52 0.32 4.64
CA ALA A 54 -6.30 0.91 5.95
C ALA A 54 -5.73 -0.09 6.98
N PRO A 55 -4.90 0.37 7.93
CA PRO A 55 -4.40 -0.47 9.02
C PRO A 55 -5.58 -0.87 9.92
N GLY A 56 -5.89 -2.17 9.96
CA GLY A 56 -7.01 -2.72 10.75
C GLY A 56 -7.84 -3.76 10.01
N GLN A 57 -7.74 -3.85 8.69
CA GLN A 57 -8.35 -4.94 7.93
C GLN A 57 -7.48 -6.21 8.06
N GLU A 58 -7.88 -7.13 8.94
CA GLU A 58 -7.29 -8.47 9.08
C GLU A 58 -7.23 -9.13 7.69
N GLY A 59 -6.04 -9.55 7.25
CA GLY A 59 -5.80 -10.08 5.89
C GLY A 59 -5.48 -9.07 4.79
N LYS A 60 -5.64 -7.74 4.99
CA LYS A 60 -5.23 -6.70 4.02
C LYS A 60 -4.12 -5.76 4.50
N ARG A 61 -3.54 -6.02 5.67
CA ARG A 61 -2.47 -5.19 6.25
C ARG A 61 -1.31 -5.02 5.26
N GLY A 62 -0.99 -3.77 4.93
CA GLY A 62 0.12 -3.42 4.02
C GLY A 62 -0.10 -3.75 2.54
N ARG A 63 -1.33 -4.12 2.13
CA ARG A 63 -1.62 -4.36 0.71
C ARG A 63 -1.74 -3.05 -0.06
N VAL A 64 -0.94 -2.97 -1.12
CA VAL A 64 -1.06 -1.98 -2.20
C VAL A 64 -1.54 -2.74 -3.43
N ALA A 65 -2.64 -2.30 -4.02
CA ALA A 65 -3.12 -2.84 -5.28
C ALA A 65 -3.08 -1.75 -6.35
N CYS A 66 -2.61 -2.08 -7.55
CA CYS A 66 -2.78 -1.25 -8.72
C CYS A 66 -3.91 -1.87 -9.56
N SER A 67 -4.93 -1.12 -9.98
CA SER A 67 -6.02 -1.63 -10.82
C SER A 67 -5.54 -2.15 -12.18
N ILE A 68 -4.40 -1.63 -12.67
CA ILE A 68 -3.72 -2.08 -13.90
C ILE A 68 -2.98 -3.40 -13.68
N ILE A 69 -2.58 -3.67 -12.44
CA ILE A 69 -1.87 -4.89 -12.02
C ILE A 69 -2.81 -5.70 -11.10
N LYS A 70 -4.00 -6.07 -11.58
CA LYS A 70 -4.84 -7.07 -10.90
C LYS A 70 -4.77 -8.39 -11.68
N PRO A 71 -4.41 -9.56 -11.09
CA PRO A 71 -4.02 -9.88 -9.72
C PRO A 71 -2.70 -10.70 -9.64
N PHE A 72 -1.77 -10.30 -8.79
CA PHE A 72 -0.85 -11.25 -8.16
C PHE A 72 -1.03 -11.09 -6.65
N TYR A 73 -1.15 -12.20 -5.92
CA TYR A 73 -1.59 -12.38 -4.53
C TYR A 73 -3.09 -12.70 -4.32
N MET A 74 -3.46 -13.93 -4.67
CA MET A 74 -4.08 -14.84 -3.68
C MET A 74 -3.03 -15.24 -2.65
#